data_AF-A0A7S1PYJ7-F1
#
_entry.id   AF-A0A7S1PYJ7-F1
#
_cell.length_a   1.000
_cell.length_b   1.000
_cell.length_c   1.000
_cell.angle_alpha   90.00
_cell.angle_beta   90.00
_cell.angle_gamma   90.00
#
_symmetry.space_group_name_H-M   'P 1'
#
loop_
_entity.id
_entity.type
_entity.pdbx_description
1 polymer ?
#
loop_
_entity_poly.entity_id
_entity_poly.type
_entity_poly.pdbx_seq_one_letter_code
_entity_poly.pdbx_strand_id
1 'polypeptide(L)'
;MNQASFPPRAWSPEWFLVQTDPKCALTYICSTAAIFLKKSQDPASGKIVRLKREVGTSVLTTGNTWTGPGGGLWVELEASASEEHGGWALVQGPGFGLRGPALVNRSEAPRCFVFDLDNCVWTPELQDLEAGSPFSYDAEHNTCTALGGRGERVSLLGDVSAIWGAILAEPRFLGARIAIASCCSEGAWANELLGQFQVGGRKMRDCVAQSEIHSGSKQEHLREIAAGLGVALEDMVFFDDRAMHCQDVIEIGVVSVEVPVGGVTYAALDLALEAFARRGLKSDQSRGA
;
A
#
# COMPACT_ATOMS: atom_id res chain seq x y z
N MET A 1 9.04 -45.63 -25.63
CA MET A 1 8.14 -44.46 -25.57
C MET A 1 8.26 -43.90 -24.16
N ASN A 2 8.94 -42.76 -24.05
CA ASN A 2 9.43 -42.19 -22.80
C ASN A 2 8.28 -41.58 -21.98
N GLN A 3 8.14 -42.03 -20.73
CA GLN A 3 7.50 -41.25 -19.67
C GLN A 3 8.52 -40.25 -19.15
N ALA A 4 8.29 -38.95 -19.37
CA ALA A 4 9.03 -37.89 -18.73
C ALA A 4 8.22 -37.42 -17.51
N SER A 5 8.58 -37.95 -16.34
CA SER A 5 8.21 -37.39 -15.04
C SER A 5 9.11 -36.19 -14.76
N PHE A 6 8.50 -35.01 -14.62
CA PHE A 6 9.20 -33.82 -14.13
C PHE A 6 9.35 -33.90 -12.61
N PRO A 7 10.54 -33.66 -12.04
CA PRO A 7 10.67 -33.55 -10.59
C PRO A 7 10.03 -32.22 -10.11
N PRO A 8 9.43 -32.19 -8.91
CA PRO A 8 9.01 -30.94 -8.29
C PRO A 8 10.25 -30.05 -8.05
N ARG A 9 10.20 -28.81 -8.53
CA ARG A 9 11.24 -27.81 -8.24
C ARG A 9 11.28 -27.57 -6.73
N ALA A 10 12.32 -28.10 -6.10
CA ALA A 10 12.68 -27.75 -4.74
C ALA A 10 12.98 -26.25 -4.67
N TRP A 11 12.21 -25.55 -3.84
CA TRP A 11 12.49 -24.19 -3.43
C TRP A 11 13.70 -24.24 -2.47
N SER A 12 14.82 -23.62 -2.83
CA SER A 12 15.99 -23.48 -1.94
C SER A 12 16.21 -21.99 -1.61
N PRO A 13 16.08 -21.57 -0.34
CA PRO A 13 16.51 -20.24 0.07
C PRO A 13 17.99 -20.31 0.43
N GLU A 14 18.87 -20.05 -0.54
CA GLU A 14 20.27 -19.77 -0.23
C GLU A 14 20.37 -18.34 0.31
N TRP A 15 20.79 -18.25 1.57
CA TRP A 15 21.01 -17.02 2.31
C TRP A 15 22.13 -16.19 1.67
N PHE A 16 21.75 -15.09 1.03
CA PHE A 16 22.68 -13.99 0.77
C PHE A 16 22.49 -12.93 1.86
N LEU A 17 23.57 -12.65 2.58
CA LEU A 17 23.70 -11.41 3.35
C LEU A 17 23.61 -10.25 2.36
N VAL A 18 22.48 -9.56 2.33
CA VAL A 18 22.34 -8.30 1.59
C VAL A 18 23.11 -7.25 2.38
N GLN A 19 24.31 -6.91 1.89
CA GLN A 19 24.91 -5.62 2.18
C GLN A 19 24.06 -4.56 1.46
N THR A 20 23.29 -3.78 2.22
CA THR A 20 22.57 -2.62 1.70
C THR A 20 23.59 -1.58 1.24
N ASP A 21 23.60 -1.27 -0.05
CA ASP A 21 24.40 -0.21 -0.65
C ASP A 21 24.02 1.15 -0.03
N PRO A 22 24.95 1.93 0.55
CA PRO A 22 24.66 3.22 1.13
C PRO A 22 24.85 4.31 0.07
N LYS A 23 23.77 4.86 -0.48
CA LYS A 23 23.69 6.23 -1.06
C LYS A 23 22.32 6.54 -1.67
N CYS A 24 21.34 6.89 -0.84
CA CYS A 24 20.36 7.93 -1.16
C CYS A 24 19.68 8.37 0.13
N ALA A 25 19.39 9.67 0.25
CA ALA A 25 18.69 10.18 1.41
C ALA A 25 17.30 9.51 1.51
N LEU A 26 17.12 8.65 2.51
CA LEU A 26 15.84 8.00 2.76
C LEU A 26 14.95 8.95 3.56
N THR A 27 13.70 9.08 3.14
CA THR A 27 12.70 9.83 3.89
C THR A 27 11.96 8.86 4.79
N TYR A 28 12.03 9.07 6.09
CA TYR A 28 11.21 8.37 7.07
C TYR A 28 10.02 9.24 7.46
N ILE A 29 8.92 8.63 7.88
CA ILE A 29 7.75 9.33 8.41
C ILE A 29 7.58 8.96 9.88
N CYS A 30 7.32 9.95 10.74
CA CYS A 30 6.96 9.72 12.14
C CYS A 30 5.63 8.95 12.22
N SER A 31 5.64 7.72 12.73
CA SER A 31 4.44 6.91 12.97
C SER A 31 3.87 7.09 14.38
N THR A 32 4.58 7.80 15.25
CA THR A 32 4.18 8.05 16.64
C THR A 32 4.31 9.54 16.98
N ALA A 33 3.62 9.97 18.04
CA ALA A 33 3.66 11.37 18.49
C ALA A 33 4.99 11.77 19.19
N ALA A 34 5.97 10.86 19.24
CA ALA A 34 7.28 11.12 19.80
C ALA A 34 8.35 10.25 19.14
N ILE A 35 9.47 10.88 18.78
CA ILE A 35 10.66 10.20 18.28
C ILE A 35 11.75 10.17 19.36
N PHE A 36 12.69 9.25 19.21
CA PHE A 36 13.81 9.07 20.13
C PHE A 36 15.11 9.32 19.39
N LEU A 37 15.95 10.19 19.95
CA LEU A 37 17.12 10.73 19.28
C LEU A 37 18.38 10.51 20.10
N LYS A 38 19.48 10.19 19.43
CA LYS A 38 20.84 10.33 19.95
C LYS A 38 21.46 11.55 19.28
N LYS A 39 21.63 12.63 20.04
CA LYS A 39 22.23 13.89 19.55
C LYS A 39 23.76 13.80 19.54
N SER A 40 24.27 12.82 18.82
CA SER A 40 25.70 12.47 18.72
C SER A 40 25.92 11.81 17.36
N GLN A 41 27.04 12.10 16.71
CA GLN A 41 27.43 11.38 15.50
C GLN A 41 27.78 9.91 15.80
N ASP A 42 28.31 9.63 17.00
CA ASP A 42 28.52 8.26 17.46
C ASP A 42 27.18 7.60 17.87
N PRO A 43 26.70 6.56 17.14
CA PRO A 43 25.47 5.85 17.49
C PRO A 43 25.57 5.08 18.81
N ALA A 44 26.78 4.74 19.27
CA ALA A 44 27.00 4.05 20.54
C ALA A 44 26.77 4.96 21.75
N SER A 45 26.63 6.28 21.56
CA SER A 45 26.33 7.23 22.62
C SER A 45 25.08 6.84 23.41
N GLY A 46 25.22 6.70 24.73
CA GLY A 46 24.15 6.23 25.62
C GLY A 46 23.03 7.24 25.87
N LYS A 47 23.22 8.53 25.56
CA LYS A 47 22.23 9.57 25.85
C LYS A 47 21.15 9.60 24.76
N ILE A 48 19.93 9.21 25.16
CA ILE A 48 18.75 9.26 24.31
C ILE A 48 17.81 10.37 24.79
N VAL A 49 17.32 11.19 23.86
CA VAL A 49 16.34 12.24 24.10
C VAL A 49 15.03 11.85 23.43
N ARG A 50 13.94 11.92 24.18
CA ARG A 50 12.59 11.80 23.61
C ARG A 50 12.12 13.20 23.19
N LEU A 51 11.69 13.33 21.94
CA LEU A 51 11.14 14.57 21.41
C LEU A 51 9.72 14.36 20.90
N LYS A 52 8.82 15.29 21.21
CA LYS A 52 7.47 15.32 20.63
C LYS A 52 7.56 15.72 19.15
N ARG A 53 6.96 14.92 18.28
CA ARG A 53 6.82 15.21 16.85
C ARG A 53 5.43 14.79 16.39
N GLU A 54 4.90 15.49 15.39
CA GLU A 54 3.58 15.17 14.84
C GLU A 54 3.67 13.91 13.96
N VAL A 55 2.68 13.02 14.10
CA VAL A 55 2.55 11.82 13.26
C VAL A 55 2.37 12.28 11.81
N GLY A 56 3.10 11.67 10.89
CA GLY A 56 3.12 12.06 9.46
C GLY A 56 4.25 13.02 9.09
N THR A 57 4.98 13.56 10.07
CA THR A 57 6.13 14.44 9.78
C THR A 57 7.28 13.66 9.17
N SER A 58 7.85 14.17 8.09
CA SER A 58 9.03 13.61 7.44
C SER A 58 10.32 13.85 8.24
N VAL A 59 11.19 12.85 8.23
CA VAL A 59 12.54 12.85 8.80
C VAL A 59 13.49 12.47 7.67
N LEU A 60 14.37 13.40 7.31
CA LEU A 60 15.39 13.16 6.29
C LEU A 60 16.62 12.50 6.92
N THR A 61 17.12 11.48 6.24
CA THR A 61 18.18 10.61 6.75
C THR A 61 19.27 10.42 5.71
N THR A 62 20.46 10.01 6.15
CA THR A 62 21.59 9.68 5.25
C THR A 62 21.41 8.30 4.60
N GLY A 63 20.47 7.50 5.11
CA GLY A 63 20.29 6.08 4.78
C GLY A 63 21.14 5.13 5.62
N ASN A 64 22.11 5.64 6.40
CA ASN A 64 22.89 4.80 7.31
C ASN A 64 22.02 4.28 8.45
N THR A 65 22.16 3.00 8.75
CA THR A 65 21.44 2.34 9.84
C THR A 65 22.41 1.74 10.86
N TRP A 66 21.96 1.63 12.10
CA TRP A 66 22.72 1.01 13.18
C TRP A 66 21.77 0.28 14.12
N THR A 67 22.11 -0.97 14.43
CA THR A 67 21.38 -1.75 15.44
C THR A 67 22.15 -1.71 16.74
N GLY A 68 21.53 -1.13 17.77
CA GLY A 68 22.15 -1.03 19.08
C GLY A 68 22.16 -2.34 19.85
N PRO A 69 22.94 -2.43 20.94
CA PRO A 69 23.07 -3.64 21.75
C PRO A 69 21.74 -4.08 22.40
N GLY A 70 20.80 -3.15 22.58
CA GLY A 70 19.42 -3.45 23.03
C GLY A 70 18.48 -3.91 21.91
N GLY A 71 18.97 -4.14 20.69
CA GLY A 71 18.19 -4.58 19.54
C GLY A 71 17.35 -3.47 18.85
N GLY A 72 17.52 -2.22 19.25
CA GLY A 72 16.86 -1.09 18.58
C GLY A 72 17.56 -0.74 17.27
N LEU A 73 16.80 -0.60 16.19
CA LEU A 73 17.24 -0.11 14.89
C LEU A 73 17.17 1.42 14.87
N TRP A 74 18.27 2.05 14.47
CA TRP A 74 18.43 3.49 14.37
C TRP A 74 18.82 3.87 12.94
N VAL A 75 18.41 5.07 12.53
CA VAL A 75 18.80 5.67 11.26
C VAL A 75 19.50 7.01 11.51
N GLU A 76 20.56 7.28 10.76
CA GLU A 76 21.32 8.53 10.88
C GLU A 76 20.58 9.69 10.21
N LEU A 77 20.45 10.81 10.91
CA LEU A 77 19.79 12.02 10.46
C LEU A 77 20.70 12.84 9.54
N GLU A 78 20.11 13.38 8.48
CA GLU A 78 20.81 14.29 7.58
C GLU A 78 21.02 15.64 8.29
N ALA A 79 22.28 16.01 8.55
CA ALA A 79 22.63 17.15 9.40
C ALA A 79 22.23 18.49 8.78
N SER A 80 22.26 18.59 7.44
CA SER A 80 21.92 19.80 6.70
C SER A 80 20.41 20.05 6.60
N ALA A 81 19.60 19.00 6.74
CA ALA A 81 18.16 19.03 6.51
C ALA A 81 17.32 18.83 7.78
N SER A 82 17.95 18.45 8.90
CA SER A 82 17.28 18.26 10.19
C SER A 82 17.47 19.48 11.10
N GLU A 83 16.37 19.95 11.69
CA GLU A 83 16.42 20.95 12.79
C GLU A 83 17.27 20.44 13.99
N GLU A 84 17.45 19.12 14.08
CA GLU A 84 18.17 18.43 15.15
C GLU A 84 19.71 18.50 15.02
N HIS A 85 20.24 19.02 13.89
CA HIS A 85 21.68 19.12 13.59
C HIS A 85 22.41 17.76 13.55
N GLY A 86 21.78 16.75 12.94
CA GLY A 86 22.33 15.40 12.77
C GLY A 86 22.15 14.48 13.99
N GLY A 87 22.84 13.33 13.96
CA GLY A 87 22.74 12.27 14.98
C GLY A 87 21.88 11.10 14.52
N TRP A 88 21.25 10.38 15.44
CA TRP A 88 20.51 9.16 15.11
C TRP A 88 19.09 9.19 15.65
N ALA A 89 18.12 8.74 14.86
CA ALA A 89 16.74 8.56 15.27
C ALA A 89 16.36 7.08 15.32
N LEU A 90 15.63 6.69 16.36
CA LEU A 90 15.13 5.33 16.51
C LEU A 90 14.06 5.07 15.43
N VAL A 91 14.25 4.01 14.65
CA VAL A 91 13.24 3.48 13.73
C VAL A 91 12.28 2.58 14.50
N GLN A 92 12.81 1.57 15.18
CA GLN A 92 12.04 0.63 16.01
C GLN A 92 12.93 -0.06 17.03
N GLY A 93 12.35 -0.57 18.12
CA GLY A 93 13.10 -1.34 19.10
C GLY A 93 12.39 -1.50 20.43
N PRO A 94 12.82 -2.47 21.26
CA PRO A 94 12.26 -2.69 22.58
C PRO A 94 12.68 -1.57 23.56
N GLY A 95 11.96 -1.45 24.68
CA GLY A 95 12.35 -0.55 25.78
C GLY A 95 11.90 0.92 25.65
N PHE A 96 11.19 1.27 24.57
CA PHE A 96 10.69 2.64 24.33
C PHE A 96 9.18 2.82 24.55
N GLY A 97 8.48 1.75 24.96
CA GLY A 97 7.03 1.77 25.19
C GLY A 97 6.21 1.97 23.91
N LEU A 98 6.78 1.63 22.75
CA LEU A 98 6.13 1.76 21.45
C LEU A 98 5.35 0.47 21.12
N ARG A 99 4.20 0.61 20.46
CA ARG A 99 3.39 -0.52 19.95
C ARG A 99 3.79 -0.96 18.53
N GLY A 100 4.69 -0.21 17.90
CA GLY A 100 5.16 -0.41 16.54
C GLY A 100 6.39 0.46 16.29
N PRO A 101 6.83 0.63 15.04
CA PRO A 101 7.95 1.51 14.72
C PRO A 101 7.63 2.95 15.14
N ALA A 102 8.67 3.71 15.52
CA ALA A 102 8.60 5.17 15.70
C ALA A 102 8.72 5.91 14.36
N LEU A 103 9.46 5.33 13.42
CA LEU A 103 9.64 5.84 12.06
C LEU A 103 9.37 4.74 11.04
N VAL A 104 8.70 5.07 9.95
CA VAL A 104 8.47 4.15 8.81
C VAL A 104 9.19 4.67 7.58
N ASN A 105 9.87 3.78 6.85
CA ASN A 105 10.57 4.16 5.62
C ASN A 105 9.54 4.47 4.52
N ARG A 106 9.57 5.69 3.98
CA ARG A 106 8.59 6.12 2.96
C ARG A 106 8.79 5.40 1.63
N SER A 107 10.00 4.95 1.30
CA SER A 107 10.27 4.28 0.02
C SER A 107 9.87 2.80 -0.01
N GLU A 108 9.53 2.21 1.13
CA GLU A 108 9.18 0.79 1.23
C GLU A 108 7.68 0.52 1.07
N ALA A 109 6.85 1.56 1.06
CA ALA A 109 5.40 1.44 0.97
C ALA A 109 4.82 2.28 -0.17
N PRO A 110 3.82 1.75 -0.92
CA PRO A 110 3.09 2.53 -1.91
C PRO A 110 2.42 3.75 -1.28
N ARG A 111 2.39 4.86 -2.02
CA ARG A 111 1.65 6.07 -1.61
C ARG A 111 0.20 6.03 -2.05
N CYS A 112 -0.14 5.19 -3.04
CA CYS A 112 -1.51 5.00 -3.48
C CYS A 112 -1.78 3.52 -3.78
N PHE A 113 -2.87 3.01 -3.23
CA PHE A 113 -3.44 1.69 -3.52
C PHE A 113 -4.65 1.91 -4.42
N VAL A 114 -4.54 1.52 -5.68
CA VAL A 114 -5.58 1.67 -6.69
C VAL A 114 -6.26 0.33 -6.90
N PHE A 115 -7.60 0.32 -6.87
CA PHE A 115 -8.39 -0.90 -7.05
C PHE A 115 -9.34 -0.73 -8.24
N ASP A 116 -9.45 -1.76 -9.07
CA ASP A 116 -10.65 -1.96 -9.88
C ASP A 116 -11.87 -2.30 -9.00
N LEU A 117 -13.06 -2.45 -9.59
CA LEU A 117 -14.30 -2.70 -8.86
C LEU A 117 -14.85 -4.11 -9.09
N ASP A 118 -15.35 -4.37 -10.29
CA ASP A 118 -16.05 -5.61 -10.63
C ASP A 118 -15.05 -6.78 -10.62
N ASN A 119 -15.39 -7.88 -9.93
CA ASN A 119 -14.52 -9.03 -9.67
C ASN A 119 -13.20 -8.76 -8.92
N CYS A 120 -12.84 -7.50 -8.69
CA CYS A 120 -11.72 -7.09 -7.86
C CYS A 120 -12.14 -6.85 -6.41
N VAL A 121 -13.10 -5.96 -6.22
CA VAL A 121 -13.59 -5.48 -4.91
C VAL A 121 -14.93 -6.14 -4.54
N TRP A 122 -15.81 -6.38 -5.51
CA TRP A 122 -17.11 -7.00 -5.29
C TRP A 122 -17.49 -7.95 -6.42
N THR A 123 -18.54 -8.72 -6.17
CA THR A 123 -19.19 -9.60 -7.14
C THR A 123 -20.70 -9.52 -6.98
N PRO A 124 -21.49 -9.74 -8.04
CA PRO A 124 -21.09 -9.92 -9.45
C PRO A 124 -20.62 -8.61 -10.11
N GLU A 125 -20.25 -8.67 -11.40
CA GLU A 125 -20.08 -7.46 -12.20
C GLU A 125 -21.42 -6.73 -12.32
N LEU A 126 -21.43 -5.40 -12.22
CA LEU A 126 -22.70 -4.66 -12.24
C LEU A 126 -23.46 -4.79 -13.57
N GLN A 127 -22.75 -4.99 -14.68
CA GLN A 127 -23.34 -5.21 -16.00
C GLN A 127 -24.11 -6.53 -16.13
N ASP A 128 -23.85 -7.49 -15.23
CA ASP A 128 -24.51 -8.80 -15.25
C ASP A 128 -25.83 -8.82 -14.47
N LEU A 129 -26.14 -7.73 -13.74
CA LEU A 129 -27.38 -7.62 -12.97
C LEU A 129 -28.59 -7.38 -13.89
N GLU A 130 -29.70 -8.08 -13.63
CA GLU A 130 -30.99 -7.84 -14.30
C GLU A 130 -31.56 -6.46 -13.91
N ALA A 131 -31.34 -6.06 -12.66
CA ALA A 131 -31.63 -4.72 -12.17
C ALA A 131 -30.63 -4.32 -11.06
N GLY A 132 -30.20 -3.06 -11.07
CA GLY A 132 -29.33 -2.49 -10.05
C GLY A 132 -30.03 -1.50 -9.13
N SER A 133 -29.54 -0.26 -9.12
CA SER A 133 -30.01 0.81 -8.24
C SER A 133 -31.54 1.02 -8.28
N PRO A 134 -32.18 1.29 -7.13
CA PRO A 134 -31.58 1.45 -5.80
C PRO A 134 -31.25 0.13 -5.10
N PHE A 135 -30.24 0.15 -4.24
CA PHE A 135 -29.83 -1.00 -3.42
C PHE A 135 -30.25 -0.82 -1.95
N SER A 136 -30.63 -1.93 -1.31
CA SER A 136 -30.79 -2.03 0.14
C SER A 136 -29.56 -2.66 0.77
N TYR A 137 -29.02 -2.01 1.80
CA TYR A 137 -27.83 -2.46 2.52
C TYR A 137 -28.18 -3.37 3.71
N ASP A 138 -27.51 -4.52 3.81
CA ASP A 138 -27.50 -5.42 4.95
C ASP A 138 -26.17 -5.26 5.72
N ALA A 139 -26.26 -4.72 6.93
CA ALA A 139 -25.12 -4.46 7.80
C ALA A 139 -24.54 -5.73 8.45
N GLU A 140 -25.33 -6.79 8.62
CA GLU A 140 -24.86 -8.04 9.25
C GLU A 140 -23.89 -8.77 8.31
N HIS A 141 -24.24 -8.83 7.03
CA HIS A 141 -23.44 -9.53 6.02
C HIS A 141 -22.57 -8.60 5.18
N ASN A 142 -22.71 -7.28 5.36
CA ASN A 142 -22.08 -6.26 4.52
C ASN A 142 -22.36 -6.50 3.03
N THR A 143 -23.63 -6.67 2.68
CA THR A 143 -24.09 -6.94 1.32
C THR A 143 -25.14 -5.93 0.87
N CYS A 144 -25.24 -5.70 -0.43
CA CYS A 144 -26.24 -4.81 -1.02
C CYS A 144 -27.17 -5.63 -1.91
N THR A 145 -28.48 -5.46 -1.78
CA THR A 145 -29.47 -6.18 -2.60
C THR A 145 -30.23 -5.19 -3.47
N ALA A 146 -30.27 -5.41 -4.78
CA ALA A 146 -31.05 -4.58 -5.68
C ALA A 146 -32.53 -4.62 -5.28
N LEU A 147 -33.18 -3.47 -5.23
CA LEU A 147 -34.62 -3.39 -4.93
C LEU A 147 -35.48 -3.72 -6.14
N GLY A 148 -34.91 -3.62 -7.34
CA GLY A 148 -35.52 -4.06 -8.60
C GLY A 148 -35.18 -5.52 -8.95
N GLY A 149 -35.75 -5.98 -10.07
CA GLY A 149 -35.45 -7.30 -10.62
C GLY A 149 -35.79 -8.45 -9.66
N ARG A 150 -34.88 -9.41 -9.53
CA ARG A 150 -35.05 -10.60 -8.68
C ARG A 150 -34.43 -10.47 -7.28
N GLY A 151 -34.06 -9.25 -6.87
CA GLY A 151 -33.35 -9.05 -5.61
C GLY A 151 -31.93 -9.61 -5.65
N GLU A 152 -31.20 -9.34 -6.72
CA GLU A 152 -29.81 -9.78 -6.88
C GLU A 152 -28.91 -9.10 -5.85
N ARG A 153 -27.93 -9.85 -5.35
CA ARG A 153 -27.06 -9.41 -4.26
C ARG A 153 -25.66 -9.13 -4.78
N VAL A 154 -25.13 -7.99 -4.39
CA VAL A 154 -23.72 -7.61 -4.53
C VAL A 154 -23.04 -7.75 -3.17
N SER A 155 -21.87 -8.39 -3.13
CA SER A 155 -21.09 -8.63 -1.93
C SER A 155 -19.61 -8.30 -2.15
N LEU A 156 -18.95 -7.77 -1.12
CA LEU A 156 -17.50 -7.61 -1.16
C LEU A 156 -16.80 -8.97 -1.30
N LEU A 157 -15.70 -8.96 -2.04
CA LEU A 157 -14.88 -10.11 -2.32
C LEU A 157 -13.68 -10.22 -1.36
N GLY A 158 -13.17 -11.44 -1.21
CA GLY A 158 -11.90 -11.74 -0.54
C GLY A 158 -11.70 -11.05 0.80
N ASP A 159 -10.51 -10.46 0.96
CA ASP A 159 -10.07 -9.77 2.17
C ASP A 159 -10.24 -8.24 2.07
N VAL A 160 -10.99 -7.72 1.10
CA VAL A 160 -11.09 -6.29 0.76
C VAL A 160 -11.32 -5.42 2.00
N SER A 161 -12.30 -5.77 2.84
CA SER A 161 -12.63 -4.99 4.04
C SER A 161 -11.48 -4.95 5.05
N ALA A 162 -10.79 -6.07 5.25
CA ALA A 162 -9.66 -6.17 6.15
C ALA A 162 -8.43 -5.43 5.59
N ILE A 163 -8.15 -5.55 4.29
CA ILE A 163 -7.03 -4.90 3.62
C ILE A 163 -7.18 -3.39 3.59
N TRP A 164 -8.37 -2.87 3.25
CA TRP A 164 -8.63 -1.44 3.33
C TRP A 164 -8.50 -0.94 4.76
N GLY A 165 -8.98 -1.72 5.75
CA GLY A 165 -8.74 -1.44 7.16
C GLY A 165 -7.25 -1.36 7.51
N ALA A 166 -6.44 -2.30 7.03
CA ALA A 166 -4.99 -2.33 7.23
C ALA A 166 -4.30 -1.11 6.57
N ILE A 167 -4.63 -0.79 5.32
CA ILE A 167 -4.10 0.39 4.60
C ILE A 167 -4.39 1.68 5.37
N LEU A 168 -5.56 1.78 5.99
CA LEU A 168 -5.98 2.98 6.72
C LEU A 168 -5.39 3.07 8.14
N ALA A 169 -5.07 1.95 8.77
CA ALA A 169 -4.73 1.90 10.20
C ALA A 169 -3.26 1.55 10.49
N GLU A 170 -2.59 0.81 9.61
CA GLU A 170 -1.25 0.33 9.88
C GLU A 170 -0.19 1.42 9.68
N PRO A 171 0.74 1.59 10.63
CA PRO A 171 1.80 2.61 10.52
C PRO A 171 2.59 2.59 9.22
N ARG A 172 2.84 1.40 8.64
CA ARG A 172 3.60 1.26 7.40
C ARG A 172 2.93 1.93 6.19
N PHE A 173 1.61 2.15 6.24
CA PHE A 173 0.84 2.80 5.18
C PHE A 173 0.43 4.23 5.55
N LEU A 174 1.06 4.82 6.57
CA LEU A 174 0.72 6.16 7.01
C LEU A 174 0.81 7.18 5.86
N GLY A 175 -0.31 7.85 5.59
CA GLY A 175 -0.43 8.82 4.51
C GLY A 175 -0.49 8.22 3.10
N ALA A 176 -0.70 6.91 2.98
CA ALA A 176 -1.13 6.29 1.73
C ALA A 176 -2.59 6.66 1.42
N ARG A 177 -2.93 6.63 0.14
CA ARG A 177 -4.28 6.90 -0.37
C ARG A 177 -4.89 5.63 -0.97
N ILE A 178 -6.21 5.52 -0.92
CA ILE A 178 -6.96 4.50 -1.66
C ILE A 178 -7.65 5.21 -2.82
N ALA A 179 -7.57 4.64 -4.03
CA ALA A 179 -8.23 5.15 -5.21
C ALA A 179 -8.93 4.04 -6.00
N ILE A 180 -9.86 4.43 -6.86
CA ILE A 180 -10.62 3.52 -7.72
C ILE A 180 -10.33 3.85 -9.19
N ALA A 181 -10.06 2.82 -9.99
CA ALA A 181 -9.92 2.92 -11.44
C ALA A 181 -10.78 1.82 -12.10
N SER A 182 -11.96 2.17 -12.62
CA SER A 182 -12.91 1.21 -13.16
C SER A 182 -13.52 1.67 -14.48
N CYS A 183 -13.65 0.71 -15.41
CA CYS A 183 -14.30 0.93 -16.71
C CYS A 183 -15.82 0.63 -16.68
N CYS A 184 -16.41 0.50 -15.50
CA CYS A 184 -17.82 0.15 -15.31
C CYS A 184 -18.76 1.13 -16.07
N SER A 185 -19.71 0.59 -16.85
CA SER A 185 -20.75 1.39 -17.52
C SER A 185 -21.81 1.91 -16.55
N GLU A 186 -22.02 1.18 -15.44
CA GLU A 186 -23.03 1.48 -14.42
C GLU A 186 -22.47 2.38 -13.30
N GLY A 187 -21.82 3.48 -13.68
CA GLY A 187 -21.13 4.36 -12.74
C GLY A 187 -22.00 4.90 -11.61
N ALA A 188 -23.29 5.14 -11.86
CA ALA A 188 -24.24 5.56 -10.81
C ALA A 188 -24.45 4.46 -9.76
N TRP A 189 -24.56 3.21 -10.18
CA TRP A 189 -24.76 2.05 -9.30
C TRP A 189 -23.49 1.78 -8.50
N ALA A 190 -22.32 1.82 -9.14
CA ALA A 190 -21.03 1.70 -8.47
C ALA A 190 -20.85 2.75 -7.36
N ASN A 191 -21.21 4.00 -7.63
CA ASN A 191 -21.12 5.08 -6.65
C ASN A 191 -22.08 4.89 -5.47
N GLU A 192 -23.31 4.38 -5.71
CA GLU A 192 -24.23 4.03 -4.65
C GLU A 192 -23.66 2.92 -3.75
N LEU A 193 -23.15 1.84 -4.34
CA LEU A 193 -22.55 0.71 -3.61
C LEU A 193 -21.35 1.13 -2.76
N LEU A 194 -20.46 1.98 -3.30
CA LEU A 194 -19.36 2.58 -2.55
C LEU A 194 -19.86 3.39 -1.34
N GLY A 195 -21.04 4.00 -1.44
CA GLY A 195 -21.68 4.73 -0.35
C GLY A 195 -22.40 3.84 0.68
N GLN A 196 -22.55 2.55 0.42
CA GLN A 196 -23.24 1.59 1.28
C GLN A 196 -22.27 0.64 2.00
N PHE A 197 -21.33 0.02 1.28
CA PHE A 197 -20.40 -0.94 1.85
C PHE A 197 -19.52 -0.36 2.95
N GLN A 198 -19.25 -1.19 3.98
CA GLN A 198 -18.41 -0.84 5.12
C GLN A 198 -17.05 -1.57 5.04
N VAL A 199 -15.98 -0.82 5.25
CA VAL A 199 -14.59 -1.32 5.32
C VAL A 199 -13.84 -0.60 6.44
N GLY A 200 -13.10 -1.35 7.26
CA GLY A 200 -12.41 -0.77 8.42
C GLY A 200 -13.32 0.03 9.37
N GLY A 201 -14.61 -0.33 9.47
CA GLY A 201 -15.61 0.35 10.30
C GLY A 201 -16.12 1.69 9.75
N ARG A 202 -15.92 1.98 8.45
CA ARG A 202 -16.37 3.21 7.78
C ARG A 202 -16.91 2.88 6.39
N LYS A 203 -17.67 3.79 5.77
CA LYS A 203 -18.13 3.60 4.39
C LYS A 203 -16.94 3.59 3.42
N MET A 204 -16.99 2.75 2.39
CA MET A 204 -15.93 2.69 1.36
C MET A 204 -15.69 4.06 0.72
N ARG A 205 -16.76 4.80 0.38
CA ARG A 205 -16.65 6.13 -0.20
C ARG A 205 -15.78 7.08 0.62
N ASP A 206 -15.91 7.04 1.95
CA ASP A 206 -15.16 7.91 2.86
C ASP A 206 -13.67 7.54 2.95
N CYS A 207 -13.29 6.37 2.44
CA CYS A 207 -11.91 5.88 2.36
C CYS A 207 -11.23 6.22 1.04
N VAL A 208 -12.00 6.46 -0.03
CA VAL A 208 -11.49 6.68 -1.37
C VAL A 208 -11.12 8.16 -1.56
N ALA A 209 -9.84 8.41 -1.83
CA ALA A 209 -9.32 9.74 -2.09
C ALA A 209 -9.68 10.27 -3.49
N GLN A 210 -9.76 9.38 -4.48
CA GLN A 210 -10.14 9.69 -5.86
C GLN A 210 -10.73 8.45 -6.54
N SER A 211 -11.70 8.65 -7.43
CA SER A 211 -12.35 7.55 -8.16
C SER A 211 -12.58 7.94 -9.61
N GLU A 212 -11.94 7.21 -10.52
CA GLU A 212 -12.20 7.27 -11.96
C GLU A 212 -13.07 6.08 -12.34
N ILE A 213 -14.37 6.35 -12.54
CA ILE A 213 -15.38 5.35 -12.91
C ILE A 213 -16.05 5.81 -14.20
N HIS A 214 -15.44 5.45 -15.33
CA HIS A 214 -15.92 5.78 -16.67
C HIS A 214 -15.23 4.90 -17.71
N SER A 215 -15.79 4.83 -18.92
CA SER A 215 -15.13 4.19 -20.05
C SER A 215 -13.76 4.83 -20.32
N GLY A 216 -12.76 4.02 -20.64
CA GLY A 216 -11.41 4.48 -20.91
C GLY A 216 -10.40 3.35 -20.83
N SER A 217 -9.11 3.70 -20.88
CA SER A 217 -8.02 2.76 -20.61
C SER A 217 -7.56 2.88 -19.16
N LYS A 218 -7.06 1.79 -18.57
CA LYS A 218 -6.48 1.85 -17.20
C LYS A 218 -5.26 2.76 -17.12
N GLN A 219 -4.53 2.93 -18.21
CA GLN A 219 -3.45 3.92 -18.25
C GLN A 219 -3.96 5.37 -18.11
N GLU A 220 -5.13 5.68 -18.67
CA GLU A 220 -5.75 7.01 -18.55
C GLU A 220 -6.21 7.26 -17.12
N HIS A 221 -7.00 6.34 -16.56
CA HIS A 221 -7.47 6.41 -15.17
C HIS A 221 -6.31 6.60 -14.19
N LEU A 222 -5.25 5.81 -14.29
CA LEU A 222 -4.14 5.90 -13.34
C LEU A 222 -3.34 7.20 -13.51
N ARG A 223 -3.27 7.78 -14.71
CA ARG A 223 -2.67 9.11 -14.91
C ARG A 223 -3.52 10.22 -14.30
N GLU A 224 -4.84 10.12 -14.41
CA GLU A 224 -5.78 11.08 -13.78
C GLU A 224 -5.71 10.99 -12.25
N ILE A 225 -5.66 9.78 -11.70
CA ILE A 225 -5.43 9.54 -10.26
C ILE A 225 -4.09 10.11 -9.81
N ALA A 226 -3.02 9.88 -10.59
CA ALA A 226 -1.69 10.41 -10.30
C ALA A 226 -1.68 11.94 -10.27
N ALA A 227 -2.29 12.56 -11.27
CA ALA A 227 -2.40 14.01 -11.38
C ALA A 227 -3.26 14.61 -10.24
N GLY A 228 -4.43 14.04 -9.97
CA GLY A 228 -5.36 14.54 -8.97
C GLY A 228 -4.86 14.37 -7.52
N LEU A 229 -4.11 13.30 -7.23
CA LEU A 229 -3.54 13.06 -5.91
C LEU A 229 -2.13 13.62 -5.72
N GLY A 230 -1.45 14.06 -6.78
CA GLY A 230 -0.04 14.45 -6.72
C GLY A 230 0.88 13.31 -6.29
N VAL A 231 0.56 12.09 -6.74
CA VAL A 231 1.32 10.86 -6.48
C VAL A 231 1.90 10.37 -7.80
N ALA A 232 3.21 10.10 -7.86
CA ALA A 232 3.83 9.58 -9.07
C ALA A 232 3.28 8.18 -9.40
N LEU A 233 3.18 7.82 -10.67
CA LEU A 233 2.73 6.49 -11.11
C LEU A 233 3.59 5.37 -10.50
N GLU A 234 4.89 5.61 -10.38
CA GLU A 234 5.78 4.69 -9.70
C GLU A 234 5.38 4.50 -8.23
N ASP A 235 4.92 5.51 -7.52
CA ASP A 235 4.50 5.38 -6.13
C ASP A 235 3.12 4.67 -5.93
N MET A 236 2.57 4.05 -6.97
CA MET A 236 1.27 3.37 -6.93
C MET A 236 1.39 1.84 -7.03
N VAL A 237 0.43 1.16 -6.40
CA VAL A 237 0.10 -0.24 -6.68
C VAL A 237 -1.32 -0.36 -7.19
N PHE A 238 -1.56 -1.26 -8.15
CA PHE A 238 -2.85 -1.48 -8.77
C PHE A 238 -3.29 -2.95 -8.66
N PHE A 239 -4.58 -3.15 -8.39
CA PHE A 239 -5.22 -4.47 -8.31
C PHE A 239 -6.38 -4.53 -9.30
N ASP A 240 -6.42 -5.56 -10.14
CA ASP A 240 -7.43 -5.81 -11.18
C ASP A 240 -7.52 -7.31 -11.45
N ASP A 241 -8.67 -7.84 -11.84
CA ASP A 241 -8.84 -9.27 -12.15
C ASP A 241 -8.40 -9.61 -13.58
N ARG A 242 -8.25 -8.61 -14.46
CA ARG A 242 -7.90 -8.82 -15.87
C ARG A 242 -6.41 -8.64 -16.10
N ALA A 243 -5.75 -9.73 -16.46
CA ALA A 243 -4.33 -9.76 -16.83
C ALA A 243 -3.90 -8.65 -17.81
N MET A 244 -4.75 -8.34 -18.81
CA MET A 244 -4.48 -7.29 -19.80
C MET A 244 -4.42 -5.89 -19.18
N HIS A 245 -5.33 -5.56 -18.27
CA HIS A 245 -5.32 -4.29 -17.56
C HIS A 245 -4.08 -4.15 -16.69
N CYS A 246 -3.68 -5.23 -16.03
CA CYS A 246 -2.45 -5.26 -15.23
C CYS A 246 -1.21 -5.02 -16.10
N GLN A 247 -1.14 -5.66 -17.27
CA GLN A 247 -0.03 -5.50 -18.19
C GLN A 247 0.07 -4.07 -18.72
N ASP A 248 -1.06 -3.45 -19.08
CA ASP A 248 -1.10 -2.10 -19.64
C ASP A 248 -0.51 -1.05 -18.69
N VAL A 249 -0.75 -1.18 -17.38
CA VAL A 249 -0.27 -0.18 -16.40
C VAL A 249 1.18 -0.41 -15.95
N ILE A 250 1.68 -1.64 -16.07
CA ILE A 250 3.11 -1.93 -15.82
C ILE A 250 3.99 -1.13 -16.79
N GLU A 251 3.55 -0.94 -18.04
CA GLU A 251 4.28 -0.17 -19.05
C GLU A 251 4.47 1.31 -18.67
N ILE A 252 3.61 1.85 -17.81
CA ILE A 252 3.68 3.24 -17.34
C ILE A 252 4.30 3.38 -15.95
N GLY A 253 4.90 2.30 -15.43
CA GLY A 253 5.71 2.30 -14.20
C GLY A 253 4.96 1.91 -12.92
N VAL A 254 3.68 1.57 -13.01
CA VAL A 254 2.85 1.16 -11.88
C VAL A 254 3.14 -0.30 -11.53
N VAL A 255 3.23 -0.62 -10.25
CA VAL A 255 3.25 -2.02 -9.81
C VAL A 255 1.81 -2.56 -9.87
N SER A 256 1.59 -3.63 -10.62
CA SER A 256 0.25 -4.23 -10.76
C SER A 256 0.22 -5.68 -10.32
N VAL A 257 -0.89 -6.10 -9.73
CA VAL A 257 -1.16 -7.49 -9.35
C VAL A 257 -2.52 -7.92 -9.90
N GLU A 258 -2.52 -8.99 -10.69
CA GLU A 258 -3.73 -9.69 -11.09
C GLU A 258 -4.31 -10.42 -9.87
N VAL A 259 -5.54 -10.09 -9.50
CA VAL A 259 -6.20 -10.72 -8.36
C VAL A 259 -6.81 -12.07 -8.75
N PRO A 260 -6.82 -13.07 -7.85
CA PRO A 260 -7.45 -14.35 -8.14
C PRO A 260 -8.97 -14.22 -8.24
N VAL A 261 -9.59 -15.26 -8.80
CA VAL A 261 -11.05 -15.46 -8.68
C VAL A 261 -11.43 -15.43 -7.20
N GLY A 262 -12.31 -14.50 -6.83
CA GLY A 262 -12.65 -14.22 -5.43
C GLY A 262 -12.08 -12.92 -4.87
N GLY A 263 -11.40 -12.11 -5.71
CA GLY A 263 -11.01 -10.72 -5.46
C GLY A 263 -9.71 -10.54 -4.69
N VAL A 264 -9.50 -9.33 -4.17
CA VAL A 264 -8.26 -8.97 -3.47
C VAL A 264 -8.07 -9.82 -2.20
N THR A 265 -6.87 -10.40 -2.04
CA THR A 265 -6.46 -11.19 -0.86
C THR A 265 -5.20 -10.64 -0.22
N TYR A 266 -4.90 -11.03 1.02
CA TYR A 266 -3.63 -10.65 1.66
C TYR A 266 -2.41 -11.14 0.87
N ALA A 267 -2.51 -12.30 0.21
CA ALA A 267 -1.44 -12.80 -0.66
C ALA A 267 -1.21 -11.87 -1.87
N ALA A 268 -2.27 -11.32 -2.47
CA ALA A 268 -2.14 -10.33 -3.54
C ALA A 268 -1.51 -9.03 -3.03
N LEU A 269 -1.90 -8.57 -1.83
CA LEU A 269 -1.28 -7.41 -1.18
C LEU A 269 0.22 -7.64 -0.94
N ASP A 270 0.60 -8.78 -0.36
CA ASP A 270 2.01 -9.10 -0.07
C ASP A 270 2.84 -9.15 -1.36
N LEU A 271 2.31 -9.75 -2.43
CA LEU A 271 2.94 -9.74 -3.76
C LEU A 271 3.16 -8.32 -4.29
N ALA A 272 2.17 -7.43 -4.13
CA ALA A 272 2.28 -6.03 -4.55
C ALA A 272 3.37 -5.30 -3.76
N LEU A 273 3.43 -5.49 -2.44
CA LEU A 273 4.42 -4.85 -1.57
C LEU A 273 5.83 -5.37 -1.86
N GLU A 274 6.00 -6.67 -2.09
CA GLU A 274 7.29 -7.26 -2.49
C GLU A 274 7.76 -6.76 -3.85
N ALA A 275 6.85 -6.63 -4.82
CA ALA A 275 7.16 -6.06 -6.14
C ALA A 275 7.57 -4.58 -6.02
N PHE A 276 6.85 -3.80 -5.21
CA PHE A 276 7.14 -2.40 -4.95
C PHE A 276 8.51 -2.21 -4.29
N ALA A 277 8.80 -2.94 -3.21
CA ALA A 277 10.08 -2.87 -2.51
C ALA A 277 11.26 -3.26 -3.41
N ARG A 278 11.12 -4.29 -4.25
CA ARG A 278 12.15 -4.69 -5.22
C ARG A 278 12.45 -3.61 -6.27
N ARG A 279 11.48 -2.76 -6.61
CA ARG A 279 11.70 -1.67 -7.57
C ARG A 279 12.57 -0.57 -6.96
N GLY A 280 12.33 -0.21 -5.70
CA GLY A 280 13.14 0.77 -4.96
C GLY A 280 14.63 0.39 -4.95
N LEU A 281 14.95 -0.90 -4.79
CA LEU A 281 16.32 -1.40 -4.84
C LEU A 281 17.00 -1.26 -6.22
N LYS A 282 16.23 -1.32 -7.32
CA LYS A 282 16.78 -1.21 -8.69
C LYS A 282 16.99 0.23 -9.13
N SER A 283 16.10 1.15 -8.74
CA SER A 283 16.25 2.58 -9.06
C SER A 283 17.50 3.17 -8.42
N ASP A 284 17.84 2.73 -7.20
CA ASP A 284 19.03 3.22 -6.48
C ASP A 284 20.35 2.77 -7.13
N GLN A 285 20.41 1.55 -7.68
CA GLN A 285 21.60 1.07 -8.40
C GLN A 285 21.87 1.81 -9.73
N SER A 286 20.82 2.34 -10.37
CA SER A 286 20.93 3.05 -11.66
C SER A 286 21.32 4.53 -11.55
N ARG A 287 21.19 5.12 -10.36
CA ARG A 287 21.53 6.54 -10.09
C ARG A 287 22.96 6.74 -9.57
N GLY A 288 23.66 5.65 -9.26
CA GLY A 288 25.06 5.66 -8.78
C GLY A 288 26.11 5.32 -9.84
N ALA A 289 25.72 5.15 -11.11
CA ALA A 289 26.59 4.82 -12.24
C ALA A 289 26.89 6.03 -13.13
#